data_AF-A0A950NHT7-F1
#
_entry.id   AF-A0A950NHT7-F1
#
_cell.length_a   1.000
_cell.length_b   1.000
_cell.length_c   1.000
_cell.angle_alpha   90.00
_cell.angle_beta   90.00
_cell.angle_gamma   90.00
#
_symmetry.space_group_name_H-M   'P 1'
#
loop_
_entity.id
_entity.type
_entity.pdbx_description
1 polymer ?
#
loop_
_entity_poly.entity_id
_entity_poly.type
_entity_poly.pdbx_seq_one_letter_code
_entity_poly.pdbx_strand_id
1 'polypeptide(L)' 'IAAAQRVEHYEIASYGCVRTYAELLGDTEGAQLLQTTLDEETETDRKLTQLAVSVINPIVADEEQ' A
#
# COMPACT_ATOMS: atom_id res chain seq x y z
N ILE A 1 11.14 -2.06 -8.38
CA ILE A 1 9.74 -1.60 -8.33
C ILE A 1 8.78 -2.78 -8.33
N ALA A 2 8.65 -3.55 -9.42
CA ALA A 2 7.74 -4.70 -9.49
C ALA A 2 7.90 -5.73 -8.35
N ALA A 3 9.15 -6.04 -7.94
CA ALA A 3 9.39 -6.95 -6.83
C ALA A 3 8.87 -6.40 -5.49
N ALA A 4 8.99 -5.08 -5.27
CA ALA A 4 8.48 -4.42 -4.06
C ALA A 4 6.95 -4.37 -4.07
N GLN A 5 6.32 -3.98 -5.18
CA GLN A 5 4.85 -3.97 -5.31
C GLN A 5 4.23 -5.34 -5.04
N ARG A 6 4.92 -6.42 -5.42
CA ARG A 6 4.45 -7.78 -5.11
C ARG A 6 4.48 -8.07 -3.60
N VAL A 7 5.43 -7.51 -2.86
CA VAL A 7 5.48 -7.59 -1.40
C VAL A 7 4.32 -6.78 -0.81
N GLU A 8 4.14 -5.53 -1.25
CA GLU A 8 3.02 -4.69 -0.79
C GLU A 8 1.66 -5.37 -0.99
N HIS A 9 1.42 -5.99 -2.15
CA HIS A 9 0.17 -6.71 -2.43
C HIS A 9 -0.06 -7.90 -1.47
N TYR A 10 1.02 -8.58 -1.08
CA TYR A 10 0.94 -9.67 -0.11
C TYR A 10 0.57 -9.13 1.28
N GLU A 11 1.16 -8.00 1.67
CA GLU A 11 0.90 -7.36 2.95
C GLU A 11 -0.52 -6.78 3.00
N ILE A 12 -0.97 -6.06 1.97
CA ILE A 12 -2.34 -5.55 1.84
C ILE A 12 -3.36 -6.69 1.99
N ALA A 13 -3.17 -7.81 1.29
CA ALA A 13 -4.05 -8.97 1.40
C ALA A 13 -4.04 -9.58 2.81
N SER A 14 -2.87 -9.66 3.43
CA SER A 14 -2.69 -10.24 4.76
C SER A 14 -3.33 -9.36 5.84
N TYR A 15 -2.97 -8.07 5.89
CA TYR A 15 -3.51 -7.10 6.85
C TYR A 15 -5.02 -6.92 6.70
N GLY A 16 -5.54 -6.88 5.46
CA GLY A 16 -6.98 -6.86 5.23
C GLY A 16 -7.71 -8.06 5.87
N CYS A 17 -7.14 -9.27 5.72
CA CYS A 17 -7.69 -10.49 6.29
C CYS A 17 -7.67 -10.47 7.84
N VAL A 18 -6.50 -10.21 8.44
CA VAL A 18 -6.36 -10.25 9.90
C VAL A 18 -7.11 -9.10 10.60
N ARG A 19 -7.21 -7.94 9.96
CA ARG A 19 -8.02 -6.81 10.45
C ARG A 19 -9.50 -7.20 10.54
N THR A 20 -10.03 -7.86 9.52
CA THR A 20 -11.40 -8.38 9.55
C THR A 20 -11.60 -9.44 10.64
N TYR A 21 -10.62 -10.31 10.89
CA TYR A 21 -10.72 -11.22 12.04
C TYR A 21 -10.71 -10.50 13.38
N ALA A 22 -9.88 -9.46 13.55
CA ALA A 22 -9.88 -8.64 14.76
C ALA A 22 -11.27 -7.99 15.00
N GLU A 23 -11.90 -7.45 13.95
CA GLU A 23 -13.28 -6.92 14.01
C GLU A 23 -14.29 -7.99 14.46
N LEU A 24 -14.22 -9.20 13.90
CA LEU A 24 -15.13 -10.30 14.24
C LEU A 24 -14.95 -10.81 15.68
N LEU A 25 -13.75 -10.72 16.22
CA LEU A 25 -13.43 -11.09 17.60
C LEU A 25 -13.72 -9.98 18.62
N GLY A 26 -14.11 -8.79 18.15
CA GLY A 26 -14.34 -7.62 19.00
C GLY A 26 -13.05 -6.92 19.45
N ASP A 27 -11.89 -7.30 18.90
CA ASP A 27 -10.60 -6.66 19.16
C ASP A 27 -10.48 -5.36 18.36
N THR A 28 -11.06 -4.30 18.90
CA THR A 28 -11.16 -3.00 18.22
C THR A 28 -9.80 -2.28 18.13
N GLU A 29 -8.96 -2.44 19.15
CA GLU A 29 -7.62 -1.85 19.17
C GLU A 29 -6.72 -2.54 18.13
N GLY A 30 -6.74 -3.87 18.08
CA GLY A 30 -6.04 -4.64 17.06
C GLY A 30 -6.52 -4.28 15.65
N ALA A 31 -7.82 -4.16 15.43
CA ALA A 31 -8.37 -3.76 14.14
C ALA A 31 -7.91 -2.35 13.70
N GLN A 32 -7.84 -1.38 14.62
CA GLN A 32 -7.35 -0.03 14.32
C GLN A 32 -5.86 0.00 13.97
N LEU A 33 -5.05 -0.77 14.71
CA LEU A 33 -3.63 -0.89 14.42
C LEU A 33 -3.39 -1.52 13.05
N LEU A 34 -4.09 -2.63 12.76
CA LEU A 34 -4.00 -3.33 11.48
C LEU A 34 -4.52 -2.49 10.31
N GLN A 35 -5.54 -1.65 10.53
CA GLN A 35 -5.99 -0.67 9.52
C GLN A 35 -4.92 0.38 9.25
N THR A 36 -4.25 0.88 10.29
CA THR A 36 -3.17 1.86 10.13
C THR A 36 -2.06 1.30 9.24
N THR A 37 -1.60 0.07 9.52
CA THR A 37 -0.59 -0.58 8.68
C THR A 37 -1.10 -0.86 7.26
N LEU A 38 -2.35 -1.31 7.11
CA LEU A 38 -2.95 -1.51 5.78
C LEU A 38 -2.96 -0.22 4.93
N ASP A 39 -3.23 0.93 5.56
CA ASP A 39 -3.22 2.24 4.89
C ASP A 39 -1.80 2.65 4.49
N GLU A 40 -0.81 2.37 5.34
CA GLU A 40 0.61 2.60 5.07
C GLU A 40 1.11 1.79 3.86
N GLU A 41 0.82 0.48 3.81
CA GLU A 41 1.24 -0.36 2.66
C GLU A 41 0.50 0.03 1.37
N THR A 42 -0.78 0.41 1.47
CA THR A 42 -1.54 0.87 0.30
C THR A 42 -0.94 2.16 -0.29
N GLU A 43 -0.51 3.09 0.56
CA GLU A 43 0.14 4.31 0.09
C GLU A 43 1.56 4.03 -0.44
N THR A 44 2.28 3.06 0.13
CA THR A 44 3.58 2.62 -0.38
C THR A 44 3.46 2.03 -1.79
N ASP A 45 2.50 1.14 -2.03
CA ASP A 45 2.25 0.61 -3.38
C ASP A 45 1.87 1.72 -4.38
N ARG A 46 1.07 2.70 -3.94
CA ARG A 46 0.72 3.86 -4.77
C ARG A 46 1.95 4.66 -5.18
N LYS A 47 2.88 4.91 -4.24
CA LYS A 47 4.16 5.58 -4.52
C LYS A 47 5.05 4.75 -5.44
N LEU A 48 5.10 3.43 -5.25
CA LEU A 48 5.84 2.53 -6.14
C LEU A 48 5.27 2.55 -7.57
N THR A 49 3.94 2.62 -7.71
CA THR A 49 3.27 2.76 -9.01
C THR A 49 3.67 4.09 -9.68
N GLN A 50 3.63 5.20 -8.94
CA GLN A 50 4.07 6.50 -9.46
C GLN A 50 5.54 6.48 -9.89
N LEU A 51 6.40 5.85 -9.10
CA LEU A 51 7.82 5.67 -9.43
C LEU A 51 8.01 4.78 -10.66
N ALA A 52 7.23 3.72 -10.82
CA ALA A 52 7.28 2.88 -12.03
C ALA A 52 6.93 3.69 -13.28
N VAL A 53 5.88 4.51 -13.20
CA VAL A 53 5.47 5.38 -14.31
C VAL A 53 6.54 6.42 -14.64
N SER A 54 7.12 7.08 -13.64
CA SER A 54 8.16 8.09 -13.87
C SER A 54 9.48 7.51 -14.39
N VAL A 55 9.85 6.29 -13.99
CA VAL A 55 11.03 5.58 -14.52
C VAL A 55 10.82 5.16 -15.98
N ILE A 56 9.61 4.79 -16.37
CA ILE A 56 9.28 4.40 -17.75
C ILE A 56 9.13 5.63 -18.65
N ASN A 57 8.61 6.75 -18.12
CA ASN A 57 8.49 8.04 -18.80
C ASN A 57 9.40 9.11 -18.15
N PRO A 58 10.68 9.20 -18.55
CA PRO A 58 11.57 10.27 -18.08
C PRO A 58 11.17 11.69 -18.56
N ILE A 59 10.16 11.82 -19.44
CA ILE A 59 9.74 13.10 -20.06
C ILE A 59 8.48 13.67 -19.38
N VAL A 60 8.50 13.80 -18.05
CA VAL A 60 7.53 14.65 -17.33
C VAL A 60 8.25 15.63 -16.39
N ALA A 61 9.54 15.90 -16.67
CA ALA A 61 10.35 16.83 -15.88
C ALA A 61 10.63 18.17 -16.58
N ASP A 62 10.14 18.37 -17.81
CA ASP A 62 10.22 19.66 -18.53
C ASP A 62 8.89 19.90 -19.24
N GLU A 63 7.93 20.50 -18.53
CA GLU A 63 6.89 21.39 -19.08
C GLU A 63 5.93 21.82 -17.95
N GLU A 64 6.42 22.72 -17.08
CA GLU A 64 5.58 23.74 -16.46
C GLU A 64 6.15 25.12 -16.89
N GLN A 65 5.57 25.67 -17.95
CA GLN A 65 5.62 27.10 -18.32
C GLN A 65 4.22 27.70 -18.16
#